data_AF-A0A1M5SFV5-F1
#
_entry.id   AF-A0A1M5SFV5-F1
#
_cell.length_a   1.000
_cell.length_b   1.000
_cell.length_c   1.000
_cell.angle_alpha   90.00
_cell.angle_beta   90.00
_cell.angle_gamma   90.00
#
_symmetry.space_group_name_H-M   'P 1'
#
loop_
_entity.id
_entity.type
_entity.pdbx_description
1 polymer ?
#
loop_
_entity_poly.entity_id
_entity_poly.type
_entity_poly.pdbx_seq_one_letter_code
_entity_poly.pdbx_strand_id
1 'polypeptide(L)'
;MNKTSNSVKFKGIILTLTGGCFWGLLAALFLAVYTIQPAELLSYYDTTMVIGWGMLIGGLLLIVAFRPWNMDIIVDWQVVVTMIVIILFGTILSFTFYLEGVKYVGPTKASLYACIEPVSATIISILWLKVAFSWIDIIGFIFIISTIFILSINNSSSTSSSESL
;
A
#
# COMPACT_ATOMS: atom_id res chain seq x y z
N MET A 1 -13.62 10.27 40.60
CA MET A 1 -12.94 10.63 39.33
C MET A 1 -12.74 9.47 38.33
N ASN A 2 -13.41 8.30 38.46
CA ASN A 2 -13.16 7.13 37.59
C ASN A 2 -14.22 6.87 36.48
N LYS A 3 -15.36 7.58 36.49
CA LYS A 3 -16.46 7.35 35.51
C LYS A 3 -16.23 7.98 34.14
N THR A 4 -15.50 9.10 34.07
CA THR A 4 -15.28 9.85 32.82
C THR A 4 -14.16 9.27 31.96
N SER A 5 -13.16 8.58 32.54
CA SER A 5 -12.09 7.94 31.75
C SER A 5 -12.57 6.70 30.98
N ASN A 6 -13.39 5.86 31.63
CA ASN A 6 -13.94 4.65 31.00
C ASN A 6 -14.98 4.95 29.92
N SER A 7 -15.79 6.01 30.07
CA SER A 7 -16.76 6.39 29.04
C SER A 7 -16.09 6.92 27.77
N VAL A 8 -14.97 7.65 27.89
CA VAL A 8 -14.20 8.16 26.73
C VAL A 8 -13.45 7.03 26.03
N LYS A 9 -12.81 6.11 26.78
CA LYS A 9 -12.21 4.88 26.20
C LYS A 9 -13.25 4.03 25.47
N PHE A 10 -14.43 3.83 26.05
CA PHE A 10 -15.49 3.02 25.46
C PHE A 10 -16.07 3.65 24.18
N LYS A 11 -16.29 4.97 24.20
CA LYS A 11 -16.75 5.72 23.01
C LYS A 11 -15.70 5.72 21.89
N GLY A 12 -14.42 5.81 22.25
CA GLY A 12 -13.30 5.67 21.30
C GLY A 12 -13.24 4.27 20.67
N ILE A 13 -13.38 3.22 21.48
CA ILE A 13 -13.43 1.83 21.01
C ILE A 13 -14.60 1.60 20.05
N ILE A 14 -15.80 2.12 20.35
CA ILE A 14 -16.97 1.97 19.46
C ILE A 14 -16.80 2.74 18.15
N LEU A 15 -16.23 3.94 18.18
CA LEU A 15 -15.95 4.72 16.97
C LEU A 15 -14.91 4.03 16.07
N THR A 16 -13.85 3.47 16.67
CA THR A 16 -12.84 2.70 15.92
C THR A 16 -13.38 1.37 15.41
N LEU A 17 -14.23 0.67 16.17
CA LEU A 17 -14.83 -0.60 15.72
C LEU A 17 -15.84 -0.40 14.60
N THR A 18 -16.75 0.57 14.71
CA THR A 18 -17.77 0.80 13.67
C THR A 18 -17.16 1.49 12.45
N GLY A 19 -16.36 2.53 12.64
CA GLY A 19 -15.66 3.22 11.55
C GLY A 19 -14.58 2.37 10.90
N GLY A 20 -13.68 1.79 11.70
CA GLY A 20 -12.55 1.01 11.21
C GLY A 20 -12.98 -0.29 10.52
N CYS A 21 -14.01 -0.98 11.02
CA CYS A 21 -14.52 -2.18 10.35
C CYS A 21 -15.26 -1.81 9.04
N PHE A 22 -16.04 -0.73 9.03
CA PHE A 22 -16.71 -0.26 7.82
C PHE A 22 -15.71 0.15 6.73
N TRP A 23 -14.74 1.01 7.07
CA TRP A 23 -13.69 1.42 6.13
C TRP A 23 -12.76 0.26 5.75
N GLY A 24 -12.48 -0.66 6.68
CA GLY A 24 -11.68 -1.85 6.41
C GLY A 24 -12.36 -2.83 5.45
N LEU A 25 -13.65 -3.10 5.63
CA LEU A 25 -14.44 -3.92 4.70
C LEU A 25 -14.57 -3.24 3.34
N LEU A 26 -14.79 -1.93 3.33
CA LEU A 26 -14.87 -1.16 2.09
C LEU A 26 -13.52 -1.21 1.34
N ALA A 27 -12.40 -1.03 2.04
CA ALA A 27 -11.06 -1.16 1.47
C ALA A 27 -10.80 -2.58 0.95
N ALA A 28 -11.21 -3.63 1.67
CA ALA A 28 -11.09 -5.01 1.22
C ALA A 28 -11.90 -5.28 -0.06
N LEU A 29 -13.10 -4.69 -0.17
CA LEU A 29 -13.93 -4.78 -1.37
C LEU A 29 -13.26 -4.06 -2.56
N PHE A 30 -12.77 -2.85 -2.37
CA PHE A 30 -12.02 -2.13 -3.41
C PHE A 30 -10.73 -2.86 -3.79
N LEU A 31 -10.01 -3.45 -2.83
CA LEU A 31 -8.82 -4.24 -3.07
C LEU A 31 -9.14 -5.48 -3.91
N ALA A 32 -10.25 -6.17 -3.61
CA ALA A 32 -10.70 -7.32 -4.38
C ALA A 32 -11.01 -6.93 -5.83
N VAL A 33 -11.76 -5.84 -6.05
CA VAL A 33 -12.05 -5.31 -7.39
C VAL A 33 -10.75 -4.92 -8.10
N TYR A 34 -9.87 -4.18 -7.42
CA TYR A 34 -8.55 -3.76 -7.93
C TYR A 34 -7.62 -4.93 -8.22
N THR A 35 -7.78 -6.08 -7.57
CA THR A 35 -6.95 -7.27 -7.82
C THR A 35 -7.49 -8.08 -9.00
N ILE A 36 -8.81 -8.24 -9.09
CA ILE A 36 -9.46 -9.05 -10.14
C ILE A 36 -9.44 -8.32 -11.49
N GLN A 37 -9.73 -7.02 -11.51
CA GLN A 37 -9.86 -6.24 -12.74
C GLN A 37 -8.58 -6.20 -13.62
N PRO A 38 -7.37 -5.95 -13.09
CA PRO A 38 -6.15 -6.00 -13.89
C PRO A 38 -5.69 -7.42 -14.16
N ALA A 39 -6.07 -8.43 -13.36
CA ALA A 39 -5.65 -9.82 -13.59
C ALA A 39 -6.14 -10.36 -14.95
N GLU A 40 -7.37 -10.02 -15.34
CA GLU A 40 -7.88 -10.37 -16.67
C GLU A 40 -7.15 -9.59 -17.78
N LEU A 41 -6.91 -8.30 -17.61
CA LEU A 41 -6.18 -7.48 -18.59
C LEU A 41 -4.72 -7.92 -18.78
N LEU A 42 -4.03 -8.29 -17.70
CA LEU A 42 -2.65 -8.76 -17.69
C LEU A 42 -2.47 -10.12 -18.38
N SER A 43 -3.54 -10.90 -18.55
CA SER A 43 -3.49 -12.16 -19.31
C SER A 43 -3.40 -11.96 -20.82
N TYR A 44 -3.79 -10.78 -21.32
CA TYR A 44 -3.81 -10.45 -22.76
C TYR A 44 -2.78 -9.38 -23.16
N TYR A 45 -2.33 -8.54 -22.22
CA TYR A 45 -1.45 -7.39 -22.49
C TYR A 45 -0.22 -7.38 -21.58
N ASP A 46 0.90 -6.86 -22.11
CA ASP A 46 2.13 -6.65 -21.33
C ASP A 46 1.89 -5.79 -20.08
N THR A 47 2.41 -6.26 -18.94
CA THR A 47 2.26 -5.64 -17.61
C THR A 47 2.60 -4.15 -17.60
N THR A 48 3.65 -3.75 -18.30
CA THR A 48 4.09 -2.35 -18.39
C THR A 48 3.05 -1.47 -19.09
N MET A 49 2.34 -2.00 -20.10
CA MET A 49 1.37 -1.25 -20.87
C MET A 49 0.09 -1.01 -20.08
N VAL A 50 -0.41 -2.04 -19.38
CA VAL A 50 -1.60 -1.95 -18.51
C VAL A 50 -1.37 -0.94 -17.39
N ILE A 51 -0.19 -0.98 -16.75
CA ILE A 51 0.14 -0.08 -15.64
C ILE A 51 0.36 1.35 -16.12
N GLY A 52 1.01 1.55 -17.28
CA GLY A 52 1.19 2.87 -17.87
C GLY A 52 -0.13 3.57 -18.18
N TRP A 53 -1.08 2.85 -18.80
CA TRP A 53 -2.42 3.37 -19.05
C TRP A 53 -3.22 3.58 -17.76
N GLY A 54 -3.08 2.69 -16.78
CA GLY A 54 -3.69 2.83 -15.46
C GLY A 54 -3.23 4.09 -14.72
N MET A 55 -1.93 4.37 -14.74
CA MET A 55 -1.36 5.60 -14.16
C MET A 55 -1.79 6.86 -14.90
N LEU A 56 -1.85 6.82 -16.24
CA LEU A 56 -2.32 7.96 -17.04
C LEU A 56 -3.77 8.30 -16.72
N ILE A 57 -4.67 7.31 -16.78
CA ILE A 57 -6.09 7.49 -16.51
C ILE A 57 -6.32 7.90 -15.05
N GLY A 58 -5.63 7.24 -14.10
CA GLY A 58 -5.69 7.56 -12.69
C GLY A 58 -5.25 9.00 -12.41
N GLY A 59 -4.13 9.44 -12.99
CA GLY A 59 -3.66 10.82 -12.88
C GLY A 59 -4.65 11.83 -13.47
N LEU A 60 -5.23 11.52 -14.63
CA LEU A 60 -6.21 12.40 -15.29
C LEU A 60 -7.50 12.54 -14.47
N LEU A 61 -8.01 11.43 -13.91
CA LEU A 61 -9.15 11.44 -13.00
C LEU A 61 -8.86 12.22 -11.72
N LEU A 62 -7.66 12.07 -11.14
CA LEU A 62 -7.25 12.83 -9.95
C LEU A 62 -7.17 14.33 -10.23
N ILE A 63 -6.65 14.72 -11.40
CA ILE A 63 -6.60 16.13 -11.84
C ILE A 63 -8.02 16.71 -11.92
N VAL A 64 -8.97 15.96 -12.50
CA VAL A 64 -10.37 16.39 -12.61
C VAL A 64 -11.07 16.44 -11.25
N ALA A 65 -10.81 15.48 -10.36
CA ALA A 65 -11.45 15.39 -9.05
C ALA A 65 -10.93 16.45 -8.06
N PHE A 66 -9.61 16.61 -7.95
CA PHE A 66 -9.01 17.54 -7.00
C PHE A 66 -8.91 18.97 -7.53
N ARG A 67 -9.05 19.18 -8.85
CA ARG A 67 -9.01 20.50 -9.51
C ARG A 67 -7.89 21.39 -8.94
N PRO A 68 -6.62 21.00 -9.07
CA PRO A 68 -5.50 21.66 -8.41
C PRO A 68 -5.38 23.16 -8.77
N TRP A 69 -5.89 23.56 -9.93
CA TRP A 69 -5.97 24.96 -10.38
C TRP A 69 -6.94 25.85 -9.59
N ASN A 70 -7.78 25.28 -8.72
CA ASN A 70 -8.73 26.02 -7.89
C ASN A 70 -8.23 26.20 -6.45
N MET A 71 -7.00 25.76 -6.15
CA MET A 71 -6.37 25.92 -4.85
C MET A 71 -5.44 27.13 -4.89
N ASP A 72 -5.67 28.09 -4.01
CA ASP A 72 -4.78 29.23 -3.79
C ASP A 72 -3.50 28.75 -3.08
N ILE A 73 -2.60 28.14 -3.85
CA ILE A 73 -1.30 27.68 -3.38
C ILE A 73 -0.28 28.76 -3.75
N ILE A 74 0.52 29.17 -2.78
CA ILE A 74 1.68 30.03 -3.02
C ILE A 74 2.73 29.18 -3.71
N VAL A 75 2.76 29.24 -5.04
CA VAL A 75 3.72 28.49 -5.86
C VAL A 75 5.08 29.17 -5.77
N ASP A 76 5.85 28.78 -4.77
CA ASP A 76 7.26 29.18 -4.63
C ASP A 76 8.17 28.27 -5.46
N TRP A 77 9.35 28.76 -5.84
CA TRP A 77 10.36 28.01 -6.58
C TRP A 77 10.72 26.69 -5.88
N GLN A 78 10.80 26.71 -4.54
CA GLN A 78 11.07 25.52 -3.74
C GLN A 78 9.99 24.46 -3.91
N VAL A 79 8.71 24.84 -3.96
CA VAL A 79 7.58 23.92 -4.14
C VAL A 79 7.65 23.26 -5.52
N VAL A 80 7.95 24.04 -6.56
CA VAL A 80 8.06 23.53 -7.94
C VAL A 80 9.22 22.53 -8.05
N VAL A 81 10.39 22.87 -7.50
CA VAL A 81 11.56 21.98 -7.53
C VAL A 81 11.28 20.69 -6.75
N THR A 82 10.72 20.79 -5.54
CA THR A 82 10.36 19.60 -4.75
C THR A 82 9.32 18.74 -5.46
N MET A 83 8.32 19.34 -6.10
CA MET A 83 7.32 18.62 -6.90
C MET A 83 7.97 17.85 -8.05
N ILE A 84 8.84 18.50 -8.83
CA ILE A 84 9.55 17.87 -9.96
C ILE A 84 10.42 16.70 -9.46
N VAL A 85 11.14 16.90 -8.36
CA VAL A 85 11.99 15.84 -7.77
C VAL A 85 11.15 14.64 -7.33
N ILE A 86 10.01 14.87 -6.66
CA ILE A 86 9.12 13.77 -6.23
C ILE A 86 8.53 13.04 -7.44
N ILE A 87 8.10 13.75 -8.48
CA ILE A 87 7.53 13.12 -9.69
C ILE A 87 8.59 12.27 -10.39
N LEU A 88 9.80 12.81 -10.61
CA LEU A 88 10.84 12.11 -11.36
C LEU A 88 11.47 10.98 -10.54
N PHE A 89 11.95 11.27 -9.33
CA PHE A 89 12.67 10.31 -8.51
C PHE A 89 11.75 9.45 -7.64
N GLY A 90 10.72 10.06 -7.06
CA GLY A 90 9.79 9.37 -6.16
C GLY A 90 8.75 8.51 -6.89
N THR A 91 8.33 8.93 -8.09
CA THR A 91 7.31 8.20 -8.87
C THR A 91 7.95 7.50 -10.06
N ILE A 92 8.34 8.21 -11.11
CA ILE A 92 8.71 7.61 -12.40
C ILE A 92 9.89 6.64 -12.26
N LEU A 93 10.99 7.08 -11.66
CA LEU A 93 12.18 6.26 -11.50
C LEU A 93 11.93 5.08 -10.55
N SER A 94 11.28 5.34 -9.40
CA SER A 94 10.96 4.31 -8.41
C SER A 94 10.06 3.21 -9.01
N PHE A 95 8.99 3.59 -9.72
CA PHE A 95 8.11 2.63 -10.37
C PHE A 95 8.80 1.90 -11.53
N THR A 96 9.65 2.58 -12.31
CA THR A 96 10.40 1.92 -13.38
C THR A 96 11.34 0.86 -12.81
N PHE A 97 12.11 1.19 -11.78
CA PHE A 97 12.97 0.21 -11.09
C PHE A 97 12.19 -0.90 -10.41
N TYR A 98 11.02 -0.60 -9.84
CA TYR A 98 10.14 -1.61 -9.28
C TYR A 98 9.65 -2.58 -10.36
N LEU A 99 9.08 -2.08 -11.47
CA LEU A 99 8.56 -2.92 -12.56
C LEU A 99 9.66 -3.74 -13.22
N GLU A 100 10.81 -3.13 -13.46
CA GLU A 100 11.98 -3.81 -14.02
C GLU A 100 12.49 -4.89 -13.05
N GLY A 101 12.55 -4.59 -11.75
CA GLY A 101 12.89 -5.56 -10.69
C GLY A 101 11.88 -6.70 -10.58
N VAL A 102 10.58 -6.42 -10.68
CA VAL A 102 9.54 -7.46 -10.71
C VAL A 102 9.70 -8.34 -11.95
N LYS A 103 10.03 -7.75 -13.11
CA LYS A 103 10.26 -8.49 -14.36
C LYS A 103 11.47 -9.42 -14.29
N TYR A 104 12.58 -8.98 -13.67
CA TYR A 104 13.79 -9.81 -13.53
C TYR A 104 13.69 -10.87 -12.44
N VAL A 105 13.05 -10.55 -11.31
CA VAL A 105 13.09 -11.38 -10.10
C VAL A 105 11.82 -12.25 -9.96
N GLY A 106 10.77 -11.92 -10.71
CA GLY A 106 9.48 -12.60 -10.74
C GLY A 106 8.49 -12.08 -9.68
N PRO A 107 7.17 -12.23 -9.93
CA PRO A 107 6.10 -11.69 -9.06
C PRO A 107 6.15 -12.24 -7.63
N THR A 108 6.63 -13.47 -7.45
CA THR A 108 6.78 -14.09 -6.13
C THR A 108 7.76 -13.33 -5.24
N LYS A 109 8.92 -12.91 -5.76
CA LYS A 109 9.89 -12.13 -4.96
C LYS A 109 9.45 -10.68 -4.80
N ALA A 110 8.73 -10.12 -5.78
CA ALA A 110 8.10 -8.81 -5.65
C ALA A 110 7.12 -8.73 -4.47
N SER A 111 6.32 -9.79 -4.24
CA SER A 111 5.44 -9.87 -3.07
C SER A 111 6.21 -9.84 -1.74
N LEU A 112 7.40 -10.46 -1.71
CA LEU A 112 8.28 -10.47 -0.54
C LEU A 112 8.82 -9.07 -0.21
N TYR A 113 9.09 -8.24 -1.23
CA TYR A 113 9.40 -6.82 -1.07
C TYR A 113 8.19 -6.01 -0.60
N ALA A 114 6.98 -6.25 -1.13
CA ALA A 114 5.78 -5.56 -0.64
C ALA A 114 5.54 -5.85 0.84
N CYS A 115 5.84 -7.07 1.28
CA CYS A 115 5.76 -7.44 2.68
C CYS A 115 6.82 -6.80 3.58
N ILE A 116 7.91 -6.25 3.02
CA ILE A 116 8.92 -5.53 3.80
C ILE A 116 8.48 -4.12 4.19
N GLU A 117 7.53 -3.55 3.44
CA GLU A 117 6.97 -2.23 3.69
C GLU A 117 6.39 -2.08 5.11
N PRO A 118 5.45 -2.93 5.58
CA PRO A 118 4.92 -2.84 6.96
C PRO A 118 6.00 -3.07 8.02
N VAL A 119 7.02 -3.88 7.73
CA VAL A 119 8.15 -4.13 8.65
C VAL A 119 8.98 -2.87 8.80
N SER A 120 9.37 -2.26 7.67
CA SER A 120 10.17 -1.05 7.63
C SER A 120 9.42 0.13 8.24
N ALA A 121 8.12 0.28 7.96
CA ALA A 121 7.26 1.28 8.58
C ALA A 121 7.23 1.13 10.10
N THR A 122 7.13 -0.10 10.60
CA THR A 122 7.16 -0.39 12.04
C THR A 122 8.51 -0.01 12.66
N ILE A 123 9.63 -0.43 12.05
CA ILE A 123 10.97 -0.13 12.54
C ILE A 123 11.23 1.38 12.56
N ILE A 124 10.90 2.08 11.48
CA ILE A 124 11.05 3.54 11.38
C ILE A 124 10.14 4.24 12.39
N SER A 125 8.91 3.75 12.62
CA SER A 125 8.01 4.29 13.63
C SER A 125 8.59 4.17 15.05
N ILE A 126 9.24 3.05 15.36
CA ILE A 126 9.93 2.86 16.64
C ILE A 126 11.14 3.79 16.76
N LEU A 127 12.02 3.80 15.75
CA LEU A 127 13.30 4.51 15.81
C LEU A 127 13.15 6.03 15.69
N TRP A 128 12.27 6.49 14.81
CA TRP A 128 12.11 7.90 14.46
C TRP A 128 10.98 8.58 15.24
N LEU A 129 9.80 7.96 15.31
CA LEU A 129 8.64 8.54 16.01
C LEU A 129 8.63 8.22 17.52
N LYS A 130 9.52 7.32 18.00
CA LYS A 130 9.59 6.87 19.40
C LYS A 130 8.23 6.43 19.96
N VAL A 131 7.39 5.84 19.11
CA VAL A 131 6.09 5.31 19.54
C VAL A 131 6.34 4.19 20.55
N ALA A 132 5.68 4.26 21.71
CA ALA A 132 5.77 3.23 22.73
C ALA A 132 4.98 1.99 22.28
N PHE A 133 5.68 0.92 21.90
CA PHE A 133 5.06 -0.37 21.63
C PHE A 133 4.76 -1.09 22.94
N SER A 134 3.52 -1.52 23.10
CA SER A 134 3.10 -2.40 24.18
C SER A 134 3.49 -3.85 23.86
N TRP A 135 3.53 -4.71 24.87
CA TRP A 135 3.79 -6.15 24.70
C TRP A 135 2.81 -6.83 23.74
N ILE A 136 1.56 -6.36 23.71
CA ILE A 136 0.54 -6.84 22.76
C ILE A 136 0.89 -6.51 21.31
N ASP A 137 1.50 -5.34 21.07
CA ASP A 137 1.81 -4.87 19.71
C ASP A 137 2.95 -5.70 19.11
N ILE A 138 3.91 -6.12 19.95
CA ILE A 138 5.01 -7.00 19.54
C ILE A 138 4.49 -8.38 19.12
N ILE A 139 3.56 -8.95 19.91
CA ILE A 139 2.95 -10.25 19.58
C ILE A 139 2.13 -10.15 18.29
N GLY A 140 1.32 -9.09 18.15
CA GLY A 140 0.57 -8.83 16.93
C GLY A 140 1.47 -8.70 15.71
N PHE A 141 2.59 -7.99 15.86
CA PHE A 141 3.58 -7.85 14.80
C PHE A 141 4.18 -9.20 14.37
N ILE A 142 4.57 -10.05 15.33
CA ILE A 142 5.06 -11.41 15.04
C ILE A 142 4.04 -12.22 14.24
N PHE A 143 2.76 -12.15 14.59
CA PHE A 143 1.68 -12.83 13.87
C PHE A 143 1.53 -12.32 12.42
N ILE A 144 1.63 -11.01 12.20
CA ILE A 144 1.58 -10.41 10.85
C ILE A 144 2.75 -10.92 10.00
N ILE A 145 3.98 -10.87 10.54
CA ILE A 145 5.18 -11.36 9.82
C ILE A 145 5.07 -12.86 9.50
N SER A 146 4.57 -13.66 10.44
CA SER A 146 4.39 -15.11 10.22
C SER A 146 3.40 -15.40 9.10
N THR A 147 2.27 -14.68 9.06
CA THR A 147 1.25 -14.82 8.00
C THR A 147 1.83 -14.48 6.63
N ILE A 148 2.57 -13.38 6.54
CA ILE A 148 3.30 -12.95 5.34
C ILE A 148 4.24 -14.06 4.83
N PHE A 149 5.02 -14.66 5.72
CA PHE A 149 6.01 -15.66 5.36
C PHE A 149 5.35 -16.93 4.82
N ILE A 150 4.27 -17.38 5.45
CA ILE A 150 3.48 -18.54 5.00
C ILE A 150 2.87 -18.28 3.62
N LEU A 151 2.28 -17.10 3.41
CA LEU A 151 1.67 -16.74 2.13
C LEU A 151 2.71 -16.68 1.00
N SER A 152 3.88 -16.10 1.29
CA SER A 152 4.97 -16.00 0.30
C SER A 152 5.47 -17.38 -0.14
N ILE A 153 5.57 -18.36 0.77
CA ILE A 153 6.00 -19.72 0.42
C ILE A 153 4.94 -20.41 -0.45
N ASN A 154 3.67 -20.32 -0.08
CA ASN A 154 2.59 -20.99 -0.81
C ASN A 154 2.40 -20.48 -2.25
N ASN A 155 2.55 -19.16 -2.46
CA ASN A 155 2.45 -18.56 -3.79
C ASN A 155 3.61 -18.94 -4.72
N SER A 156 4.71 -19.47 -4.16
CA SER A 156 5.84 -20.03 -4.91
C SER A 156 5.53 -21.42 -5.46
N SER A 157 4.80 -22.24 -4.70
CA SER A 157 4.49 -23.64 -5.03
C SER A 157 3.33 -23.84 -6.02
N SER A 158 2.42 -22.87 -6.12
CA SER A 158 1.33 -22.89 -7.11
C SER A 158 1.84 -22.72 -8.55
N THR A 159 2.96 -22.02 -8.74
CA THR A 159 3.55 -21.77 -10.07
C THR A 159 4.30 -23.01 -10.61
N SER A 160 4.90 -23.83 -9.75
CA SER A 160 5.65 -25.03 -10.15
C SER A 160 4.78 -26.21 -10.59
N SER A 161 3.46 -26.16 -10.34
CA SER A 161 2.53 -27.26 -10.66
C SER A 161 2.00 -27.17 -12.09
N SER A 162 1.99 -25.97 -12.69
CA SER A 162 1.49 -25.73 -14.06
C SER A 162 2.55 -25.90 -15.16
N GLU A 163 3.84 -25.97 -14.82
CA GLU A 163 4.92 -26.25 -15.79
C GLU A 163 5.23 -27.75 -15.99
N SER A 164 4.47 -28.64 -15.32
CA SER A 164 4.65 -30.10 -15.41
C SER A 164 3.57 -30.84 -16.19
N LEU A 165 2.73 -30.12 -16.94
CA LEU A 165 1.74 -30.68 -17.87
C LEU A 165 2.02 -30.25 -19.31
#